data_AF-A0A3N4LLH1-F1
#
_entry.id   AF-A0A3N4LLH1-F1
#
_cell.length_a   1.000
_cell.length_b   1.000
_cell.length_c   1.000
_cell.angle_alpha   90.00
_cell.angle_beta   90.00
_cell.angle_gamma   90.00
#
_symmetry.space_group_name_H-M   'P 1'
#
loop_
_entity.id
_entity.type
_entity.pdbx_description
1 polymer ?
#
loop_
_entity_poly.entity_id
_entity_poly.type
_entity_poly.pdbx_seq_one_letter_code
_entity_poly.pdbx_strand_id
1 'polypeptide(L)'
;MLTCREKEKIFVTHDESTFNANDGKRQMWVKDNAYPLWKKGRGKGIMVSEFMTPRGRLAVPPHIYAEDLPRRQATEFLEYGQDNWWTGAKMVEHVLNIAIPIFERAYPSCQAVFLFDNASNHAAFAPDALVVTDMNLGPGGKQPVMREGFIHSKQCPQLMVFPEDYSDPALRGKPKGIKQVLLERGLWRNGMRLDCKPKCQTQASASVDCCARQCLRSQQDFQEQRGYLQEVIEAKGHQVIFYPKFYCELNFIKFFWGVAKRYARDNCEYSLQGLRKTIPYALEAIPEITIWRFYQKCQRTMQAYRDGCQYGTTEFKDRVYKSHRRTHVLNED
;
A
#
# COMPACT_ATOMS: atom_id res chain seq x y z
N MET A 1 2.03 13.51 37.78
CA MET A 1 1.53 12.87 36.55
C MET A 1 1.56 13.92 35.45
N LEU A 2 2.53 13.85 34.54
CA LEU A 2 2.55 14.70 33.35
C LEU A 2 1.43 14.18 32.45
N THR A 3 0.33 14.92 32.35
CA THR A 3 -0.70 14.66 31.34
C THR A 3 -0.02 14.75 29.98
N CYS A 4 0.10 13.62 29.28
CA CYS A 4 0.56 13.59 27.90
C CYS A 4 -0.40 14.47 27.10
N ARG A 5 0.00 15.70 26.78
CA ARG A 5 -0.83 16.59 25.95
C ARG A 5 -1.02 15.87 24.63
N GLU A 6 -2.27 15.65 24.24
CA GLU A 6 -2.57 15.07 22.94
C GLU A 6 -1.92 15.93 21.85
N LYS A 7 -1.05 15.31 21.04
CA LYS A 7 -0.41 16.00 19.91
C LYS A 7 -1.46 16.31 18.86
N GLU A 8 -1.35 17.48 18.24
CA GLU A 8 -2.16 17.81 17.05
C GLU A 8 -1.94 16.75 15.98
N LYS A 9 -3.04 16.22 15.43
CA LYS A 9 -3.02 15.16 14.42
C LYS A 9 -3.15 15.76 13.03
N ILE A 10 -2.22 15.43 12.15
CA ILE A 10 -2.21 15.91 10.77
C ILE A 10 -2.38 14.72 9.82
N PHE A 11 -3.40 14.79 8.98
CA PHE A 11 -3.62 13.79 7.93
C PHE A 11 -2.57 13.91 6.83
N VAL A 12 -1.93 12.78 6.53
CA VAL A 12 -0.98 12.63 5.44
C VAL A 12 -1.46 11.50 4.53
N THR A 13 -2.07 11.84 3.40
CA THR A 13 -2.49 10.84 2.42
C THR A 13 -1.34 10.47 1.50
N HIS A 14 -1.38 9.25 0.97
CA HIS A 14 -0.42 8.77 -0.01
C HIS A 14 -1.11 7.94 -1.10
N ASP A 15 -0.48 7.95 -2.27
CA ASP A 15 -0.81 7.09 -3.40
C ASP A 15 0.32 7.11 -4.44
N GLU A 16 0.33 6.13 -5.34
CA GLU A 16 1.19 6.12 -6.51
C GLU A 16 0.41 6.32 -7.82
N SER A 17 1.07 6.99 -8.77
CA SER A 17 0.53 7.14 -10.12
C SER A 17 1.57 6.93 -11.20
N THR A 18 1.18 6.22 -12.24
CA THR A 18 2.02 6.01 -13.42
C THR A 18 1.71 7.02 -14.52
N PHE A 19 2.77 7.64 -15.05
CA PHE A 19 2.79 8.47 -16.25
C PHE A 19 3.50 7.73 -17.37
N ASN A 20 2.97 7.77 -18.58
CA ASN A 20 3.48 6.98 -19.71
C ASN A 20 3.82 7.89 -20.87
N ALA A 21 4.91 7.61 -21.57
CA ALA A 21 5.45 8.49 -22.60
C ALA A 21 4.47 8.69 -23.75
N ASN A 22 3.64 7.71 -24.07
CA ASN A 22 2.65 7.82 -25.15
C ASN A 22 1.25 8.20 -24.66
N ASP A 23 1.07 8.64 -23.40
CA ASP A 23 -0.23 9.14 -22.91
C ASP A 23 -0.45 10.60 -23.32
N GLY A 24 -0.42 10.87 -24.63
CA GLY A 24 -0.70 12.17 -25.24
C GLY A 24 -2.17 12.36 -25.62
N LYS A 25 -2.49 13.50 -26.24
CA LYS A 25 -3.82 13.77 -26.81
C LYS A 25 -4.18 12.68 -27.81
N ARG A 26 -5.44 12.22 -27.83
CA ARG A 26 -5.90 11.16 -28.76
C ARG A 26 -6.66 11.69 -29.97
N GLN A 27 -6.95 12.99 -29.98
CA GLN A 27 -7.65 13.68 -31.04
C GLN A 27 -6.77 14.83 -31.51
N MET A 28 -6.65 14.98 -32.83
CA MET A 28 -5.97 16.11 -33.45
C MET A 28 -6.64 16.45 -34.78
N TRP A 29 -6.60 17.73 -35.13
CA TRP A 29 -6.97 18.19 -36.46
C TRP A 29 -5.75 18.05 -37.37
N VAL A 30 -5.94 17.35 -38.49
CA VAL A 30 -4.89 17.12 -39.50
C VAL A 30 -5.31 17.77 -40.80
N LYS A 31 -4.34 18.37 -41.50
CA LYS A 31 -4.55 18.87 -42.86
C LYS A 31 -4.79 17.68 -43.80
N ASP A 32 -5.59 17.88 -44.83
CA ASP A 32 -5.78 16.87 -45.88
C ASP A 32 -4.42 16.36 -46.39
N ASN A 33 -4.26 15.04 -46.43
CA ASN A 33 -3.03 14.28 -46.74
C ASN A 33 -1.94 14.22 -45.65
N ALA A 34 -2.20 14.64 -44.41
CA ALA A 34 -1.30 14.37 -43.28
C ALA A 34 -1.72 13.12 -42.50
N TYR A 35 -0.80 12.16 -42.33
CA TYR A 35 -1.03 10.90 -41.61
C TYR A 35 -0.10 10.79 -40.39
N PRO A 36 -0.41 11.45 -39.26
CA PRO A 36 0.41 11.33 -38.06
C PRO A 36 0.37 9.90 -37.52
N LEU A 37 1.55 9.29 -37.39
CA LEU A 37 1.69 7.93 -36.87
C LEU A 37 1.79 7.97 -35.34
N TRP A 38 0.83 7.33 -34.69
CA TRP A 38 0.86 7.11 -33.25
C TRP A 38 1.79 5.95 -32.90
N LYS A 39 2.67 6.15 -31.92
CA LYS A 39 3.42 5.04 -31.34
C LYS A 39 2.44 4.07 -30.67
N LYS A 40 2.51 2.78 -31.04
CA LYS A 40 1.69 1.73 -30.42
C LYS A 40 2.09 1.55 -28.95
N GLY A 41 1.10 1.26 -28.10
CA GLY A 41 1.30 0.98 -26.68
C GLY A 41 1.57 2.24 -25.83
N ARG A 42 1.78 2.03 -24.52
CA ARG A 42 1.96 3.12 -23.55
C ARG A 42 3.35 3.77 -23.60
N GLY A 43 4.34 3.11 -24.20
CA GLY A 43 5.74 3.54 -24.13
C GLY A 43 6.34 3.31 -22.75
N LYS A 44 7.56 3.82 -22.52
CA LYS A 44 8.20 3.84 -21.19
C LYS A 44 7.39 4.73 -20.24
N GLY A 45 7.53 4.52 -18.94
CA GLY A 45 6.84 5.36 -17.97
C GLY A 45 7.61 5.57 -16.68
N ILE A 46 7.08 6.52 -15.90
CA ILE A 46 7.56 6.90 -14.58
C ILE A 46 6.39 6.71 -13.62
N MET A 47 6.59 5.88 -12.60
CA MET A 47 5.71 5.84 -11.44
C MET A 47 6.16 6.94 -10.48
N VAL A 48 5.20 7.68 -9.94
CA VAL A 48 5.45 8.69 -8.92
C VAL A 48 4.74 8.23 -7.65
N SER A 49 5.45 8.22 -6.54
CA SER A 49 4.88 8.06 -5.20
C SER A 49 4.89 9.42 -4.51
N GLU A 50 3.75 9.85 -3.97
CA GLU A 50 3.58 11.20 -3.42
C GLU A 50 2.84 11.16 -2.08
N PHE A 51 3.27 12.01 -1.15
CA PHE A 51 2.58 12.26 0.11
C PHE A 51 1.99 13.66 0.13
N MET A 52 0.78 13.81 0.67
CA MET A 52 0.08 15.09 0.70
C MET A 52 -0.66 15.30 2.01
N THR A 53 -0.71 16.55 2.44
CA THR A 53 -1.62 17.01 3.49
C THR A 53 -2.77 17.80 2.84
N PRO A 54 -3.85 18.12 3.57
CA PRO A 54 -4.87 19.05 3.07
C PRO A 54 -4.32 20.42 2.65
N ARG A 55 -3.12 20.80 3.13
CA ARG A 55 -2.48 22.09 2.83
C ARG A 55 -1.56 22.06 1.60
N GLY A 56 -1.29 20.89 1.03
CA GLY A 56 -0.37 20.79 -0.10
C GLY A 56 0.41 19.47 -0.12
N ARG A 57 1.34 19.38 -1.07
CA ARG A 57 2.32 18.28 -1.11
C ARG A 57 3.16 18.29 0.18
N LEU A 58 3.52 17.13 0.71
CA LEU A 58 4.30 17.03 1.93
C LEU A 58 5.73 17.47 1.64
N ALA A 59 6.11 18.62 2.19
CA ALA A 59 7.42 19.21 2.01
C ALA A 59 7.85 20.04 3.21
N VAL A 60 9.15 20.19 3.41
CA VAL A 60 9.68 21.13 4.41
C VAL A 60 9.53 22.57 3.90
N PRO A 61 8.78 23.45 4.61
CA PRO A 61 8.57 24.84 4.21
C PRO A 61 9.88 25.57 3.90
N PRO A 62 9.97 26.43 2.86
CA PRO A 62 11.23 27.02 2.39
C PRO A 62 12.07 27.73 3.46
N HIS A 63 11.41 28.31 4.47
CA HIS A 63 12.04 29.06 5.56
C HIS A 63 12.61 28.17 6.68
N ILE A 64 12.39 26.85 6.64
CA ILE A 64 12.94 25.89 7.60
C ILE A 64 14.19 25.23 7.01
N TYR A 65 15.25 25.11 7.80
CA TYR A 65 16.48 24.39 7.42
C TYR A 65 16.19 22.91 7.15
N ALA A 66 16.78 22.36 6.09
CA ALA A 66 16.54 20.96 5.66
C ALA A 66 17.70 20.35 4.87
N GLU A 67 18.92 20.90 4.95
CA GLU A 67 20.07 20.36 4.18
C GLU A 67 20.59 19.04 4.75
N ASP A 68 20.22 18.72 6.00
CA ASP A 68 20.46 17.42 6.63
C ASP A 68 19.49 16.33 6.15
N LEU A 69 18.42 16.70 5.44
CA LEU A 69 17.50 15.76 4.82
C LEU A 69 17.92 15.49 3.36
N PRO A 70 17.69 14.27 2.84
CA PRO A 70 18.07 13.91 1.47
C PRO A 70 17.35 14.76 0.41
N ARG A 71 16.17 15.29 0.74
CA ARG A 71 15.37 16.20 -0.10
C ARG A 71 14.28 16.87 0.72
N ARG A 72 13.71 17.95 0.17
CA ARG A 72 12.65 18.73 0.82
C ARG A 72 11.24 18.21 0.59
N GLN A 73 10.98 17.49 -0.51
CA GLN A 73 9.66 16.98 -0.87
C GLN A 73 9.60 15.45 -0.69
N ALA A 74 8.50 14.95 -0.14
CA ALA A 74 8.24 13.52 0.04
C ALA A 74 7.68 12.88 -1.24
N THR A 75 8.41 13.07 -2.35
CA THR A 75 8.04 12.56 -3.67
C THR A 75 9.14 11.66 -4.20
N GLU A 76 8.78 10.49 -4.71
CA GLU A 76 9.69 9.52 -5.29
C GLU A 76 9.33 9.27 -6.76
N PHE A 77 10.34 9.22 -7.63
CA PHE A 77 10.18 8.98 -9.05
C PHE A 77 10.86 7.67 -9.43
N LEU A 78 10.09 6.73 -9.95
CA LEU A 78 10.56 5.41 -10.33
C LEU A 78 10.31 5.15 -11.81
N GLU A 79 11.37 5.13 -12.60
CA GLU A 79 11.33 4.62 -13.97
C GLU A 79 11.22 3.10 -13.95
N TYR A 80 10.04 2.57 -14.27
CA TYR A 80 9.77 1.14 -14.17
C TYR A 80 10.13 0.38 -15.45
N GLY A 81 10.67 -0.83 -15.28
CA GLY A 81 11.24 -1.68 -16.34
C GLY A 81 12.65 -2.15 -15.98
N GLN A 82 13.18 -3.15 -16.69
CA GLN A 82 14.54 -3.71 -16.47
C GLN A 82 14.84 -3.93 -14.96
N ASP A 83 14.00 -4.72 -14.30
CA ASP A 83 14.09 -5.07 -12.87
C ASP A 83 13.85 -3.95 -11.85
N ASN A 84 13.48 -2.74 -12.30
CA ASN A 84 13.10 -1.66 -11.40
C ASN A 84 11.59 -1.63 -11.14
N TRP A 85 11.15 -2.32 -10.08
CA TRP A 85 9.74 -2.37 -9.66
C TRP A 85 9.51 -1.66 -8.33
N TRP A 86 8.27 -1.18 -8.12
CA TRP A 86 7.84 -0.66 -6.84
C TRP A 86 7.40 -1.81 -5.93
N THR A 87 8.09 -1.98 -4.81
CA THR A 87 7.89 -3.09 -3.87
C THR A 87 7.45 -2.57 -2.51
N GLY A 88 6.86 -3.43 -1.67
CA GLY A 88 6.52 -3.07 -0.28
C GLY A 88 7.74 -2.59 0.51
N ALA A 89 8.94 -3.14 0.24
CA ALA A 89 10.18 -2.69 0.86
C ALA A 89 10.53 -1.24 0.48
N LYS A 90 10.46 -0.89 -0.81
CA LYS A 90 10.67 0.49 -1.28
C LYS A 90 9.63 1.47 -0.71
N MET A 91 8.40 1.00 -0.53
CA MET A 91 7.35 1.82 0.07
C MET A 91 7.66 2.12 1.55
N VAL A 92 8.06 1.11 2.33
CA VAL A 92 8.50 1.30 3.72
C VAL A 92 9.73 2.19 3.81
N GLU A 93 10.71 2.01 2.93
CA GLU A 93 11.90 2.86 2.85
C GLU A 93 11.55 4.33 2.55
N HIS A 94 10.66 4.56 1.56
CA HIS A 94 10.18 5.89 1.22
C HIS A 94 9.49 6.56 2.41
N VAL A 95 8.70 5.81 3.18
CA VAL A 95 8.02 6.35 4.37
C VAL A 95 9.02 6.67 5.48
N LEU A 96 9.87 5.72 5.84
CA LEU A 96 10.76 5.84 7.01
C LEU A 96 11.88 6.84 6.81
N ASN A 97 12.49 6.85 5.63
CA ASN A 97 13.70 7.63 5.38
C ASN A 97 13.41 9.00 4.77
N ILE A 98 12.20 9.21 4.24
CA ILE A 98 11.83 10.43 3.53
C ILE A 98 10.58 11.07 4.12
N ALA A 99 9.43 10.38 4.08
CA ALA A 99 8.15 11.01 4.45
C ALA A 99 8.08 11.40 5.93
N ILE A 100 8.48 10.52 6.84
CA ILE A 100 8.48 10.78 8.29
C ILE A 100 9.47 11.92 8.64
N PRO A 101 10.76 11.88 8.24
CA PRO A 101 11.68 12.98 8.52
C PRO A 101 11.23 14.34 7.97
N ILE A 102 10.66 14.36 6.76
CA ILE A 102 10.09 15.58 6.17
C ILE A 102 8.88 16.06 6.98
N PHE A 103 7.99 15.14 7.39
CA PHE A 103 6.83 15.47 8.23
C PHE A 103 7.25 16.07 9.58
N GLU A 104 8.14 15.40 10.30
CA GLU A 104 8.59 15.85 11.63
C GLU A 104 9.28 17.22 11.56
N ARG A 105 9.98 17.51 10.46
CA ARG A 105 10.57 18.84 10.21
C ARG A 105 9.53 19.90 9.85
N ALA A 106 8.53 19.56 9.04
CA ALA A 106 7.50 20.48 8.59
C ALA A 106 6.45 20.79 9.69
N TYR A 107 6.20 19.83 10.58
CA TYR A 107 5.16 19.88 11.61
C TYR A 107 5.71 19.46 12.98
N PRO A 108 6.60 20.26 13.58
CA PRO A 108 7.19 19.94 14.87
C PRO A 108 6.10 19.78 15.94
N SER A 109 6.27 18.82 16.84
CA SER A 109 5.33 18.48 17.92
C SER A 109 3.96 17.92 17.49
N CYS A 110 3.72 17.73 16.19
CA CYS A 110 2.51 17.10 15.68
C CYS A 110 2.67 15.58 15.57
N GLN A 111 1.55 14.87 15.39
CA GLN A 111 1.52 13.45 15.07
C GLN A 111 0.93 13.27 13.67
N ALA A 112 1.65 12.60 12.78
CA ALA A 112 1.10 12.20 11.49
C ALA A 112 0.06 11.10 11.67
N VAL A 113 -1.03 11.20 10.93
CA VAL A 113 -1.97 10.12 10.69
C VAL A 113 -1.88 9.81 9.20
N PHE A 114 -1.12 8.78 8.85
CA PHE A 114 -0.92 8.37 7.46
C PHE A 114 -2.13 7.60 6.94
N LEU A 115 -2.60 7.97 5.74
CA LEU A 115 -3.72 7.32 5.07
C LEU A 115 -3.25 6.61 3.80
N PHE A 116 -3.42 5.29 3.79
CA PHE A 116 -3.07 4.43 2.65
C PHE A 116 -4.29 3.75 2.07
N ASP A 117 -4.25 3.42 0.78
CA ASP A 117 -5.23 2.49 0.22
C ASP A 117 -4.87 1.03 0.58
N ASN A 118 -5.69 0.07 0.14
CA ASN A 118 -5.47 -1.35 0.41
C ASN A 118 -4.64 -2.04 -0.70
N ALA A 119 -3.73 -1.32 -1.37
CA ALA A 119 -2.82 -1.94 -2.32
C ALA A 119 -1.99 -3.04 -1.64
N SER A 120 -1.62 -4.07 -2.42
CA SER A 120 -0.83 -5.20 -1.90
C SER A 120 0.50 -4.77 -1.28
N ASN A 121 1.10 -3.70 -1.79
CA ASN A 121 2.35 -3.15 -1.25
C ASN A 121 2.15 -2.48 0.12
N HIS A 122 0.99 -1.90 0.39
CA HIS A 122 0.64 -1.31 1.70
C HIS A 122 0.26 -2.36 2.73
N ALA A 123 -0.28 -3.49 2.27
CA ALA A 123 -0.68 -4.63 3.09
C ALA A 123 0.43 -5.70 3.24
N ALA A 124 1.64 -5.43 2.77
CA ALA A 124 2.75 -6.38 2.88
C ALA A 124 3.18 -6.54 4.36
N PHE A 125 3.39 -7.78 4.78
CA PHE A 125 4.00 -8.08 6.08
C PHE A 125 5.51 -7.92 6.03
N ALA A 126 6.13 -7.76 7.20
CA ALA A 126 7.58 -7.71 7.31
C ALA A 126 8.19 -9.05 6.90
N PRO A 127 9.44 -9.10 6.40
CA PRO A 127 10.07 -10.34 5.94
C PRO A 127 10.15 -11.45 7.01
N ASP A 128 10.19 -11.05 8.27
CA ASP A 128 10.25 -11.90 9.45
C ASP A 128 8.89 -12.09 10.14
N ALA A 129 7.79 -11.53 9.63
CA ALA A 129 6.48 -11.64 10.28
C ALA A 129 5.96 -13.09 10.32
N LEU A 130 5.09 -13.37 11.31
CA LEU A 130 4.46 -14.68 11.50
C LEU A 130 3.34 -14.92 10.47
N VAL A 131 3.72 -15.32 9.25
CA VAL A 131 2.79 -15.49 8.12
C VAL A 131 2.64 -16.96 7.74
N VAL A 132 1.60 -17.64 8.28
CA VAL A 132 1.40 -19.09 8.11
C VAL A 132 1.38 -19.54 6.64
N THR A 133 0.95 -18.68 5.71
CA THR A 133 0.88 -19.07 4.29
C THR A 133 2.23 -19.43 3.70
N ASP A 134 3.30 -18.88 4.27
CA ASP A 134 4.67 -18.96 3.77
C ASP A 134 5.48 -20.04 4.50
N MET A 135 4.87 -20.71 5.48
CA MET A 135 5.48 -21.79 6.24
C MET A 135 5.28 -23.16 5.57
N ASN A 136 6.32 -23.99 5.66
CA ASN A 136 6.25 -25.41 5.27
C ASN A 136 5.64 -26.25 6.40
N LEU A 137 5.15 -27.45 6.06
CA LEU A 137 4.71 -28.41 7.09
C LEU A 137 5.89 -28.90 7.94
N GLY A 138 6.98 -29.27 7.25
CA GLY A 138 8.25 -29.70 7.85
C GLY A 138 9.27 -28.56 7.94
N PRO A 139 10.40 -28.79 8.63
CA PRO A 139 11.43 -27.78 8.82
C PRO A 139 12.29 -27.55 7.57
N GLY A 140 12.90 -26.36 7.48
CA GLY A 140 13.77 -25.98 6.35
C GLY A 140 13.05 -25.83 5.01
N GLY A 141 13.77 -26.06 3.91
CA GLY A 141 13.26 -25.78 2.56
C GLY A 141 13.09 -24.28 2.29
N LYS A 142 12.36 -23.92 1.23
CA LYS A 142 12.06 -22.52 0.90
C LYS A 142 10.92 -22.02 1.81
N GLN A 143 11.27 -21.43 2.94
CA GLN A 143 10.37 -20.69 3.84
C GLN A 143 11.15 -19.57 4.54
N PRO A 144 10.50 -18.48 4.99
CA PRO A 144 11.18 -17.37 5.62
C PRO A 144 11.69 -17.73 7.03
N VAL A 145 12.70 -16.99 7.48
CA VAL A 145 13.11 -16.97 8.88
C VAL A 145 12.20 -15.98 9.60
N MET A 146 11.28 -16.49 10.42
CA MET A 146 10.31 -15.65 11.13
C MET A 146 10.83 -15.23 12.51
N ARG A 147 10.34 -14.09 12.98
CA ARG A 147 10.51 -13.57 14.33
C ARG A 147 9.92 -14.50 15.37
N GLU A 148 10.28 -14.27 16.62
CA GLU A 148 9.78 -15.05 17.74
C GLU A 148 8.25 -14.92 17.88
N GLY A 149 7.57 -16.06 18.05
CA GLY A 149 6.15 -16.12 18.37
C GLY A 149 5.89 -16.11 19.87
N PHE A 150 4.62 -16.20 20.26
CA PHE A 150 4.25 -16.24 21.68
C PHE A 150 3.17 -17.29 21.95
N ILE A 151 3.48 -18.24 22.83
CA ILE A 151 2.55 -19.29 23.26
C ILE A 151 1.70 -18.74 24.40
N HIS A 152 0.59 -18.12 24.05
CA HIS A 152 -0.33 -17.50 25.01
C HIS A 152 -0.83 -18.45 26.10
N SER A 153 -1.05 -19.73 25.78
CA SER A 153 -1.49 -20.73 26.77
C SER A 153 -0.43 -21.07 27.82
N LYS A 154 0.85 -20.85 27.51
CA LYS A 154 1.99 -21.12 28.39
C LYS A 154 2.68 -19.86 28.89
N GLN A 155 2.26 -18.68 28.40
CA GLN A 155 2.88 -17.38 28.69
C GLN A 155 4.39 -17.38 28.44
N CYS A 156 4.83 -17.99 27.33
CA CYS A 156 6.24 -18.06 26.99
C CYS A 156 6.50 -17.74 25.51
N PRO A 157 7.67 -17.17 25.19
CA PRO A 157 8.11 -17.00 23.81
C PRO A 157 8.29 -18.34 23.07
N GLN A 158 8.15 -18.31 21.74
CA GLN A 158 8.39 -19.45 20.86
C GLN A 158 9.37 -19.10 19.75
N LEU A 159 10.56 -19.68 19.82
CA LEU A 159 11.51 -19.64 18.70
C LEU A 159 10.90 -20.29 17.46
N MET A 160 10.99 -19.59 16.34
CA MET A 160 10.56 -20.08 15.02
C MET A 160 11.69 -20.73 14.21
N VAL A 161 12.88 -20.80 14.80
CA VAL A 161 14.10 -21.43 14.27
C VAL A 161 14.62 -22.40 15.31
N PHE A 162 15.21 -23.52 14.89
CA PHE A 162 15.90 -24.40 15.83
C PHE A 162 17.21 -23.76 16.33
N PRO A 163 17.50 -23.83 17.64
CA PRO A 163 18.78 -23.38 18.19
C PRO A 163 20.00 -24.04 17.54
N GLU A 164 21.15 -23.38 17.61
CA GLU A 164 22.42 -23.92 17.11
C GLU A 164 22.92 -25.13 17.92
N ASP A 165 22.48 -25.26 19.17
CA ASP A 165 22.79 -26.39 20.05
C ASP A 165 21.71 -27.49 20.02
N TYR A 166 20.79 -27.46 19.04
CA TYR A 166 19.71 -28.43 18.93
C TYR A 166 20.23 -29.88 18.81
N SER A 167 19.52 -30.81 19.45
CA SER A 167 19.95 -32.21 19.59
C SER A 167 20.14 -32.92 18.26
N ASP A 168 19.31 -32.63 17.27
CA ASP A 168 19.48 -33.08 15.88
C ASP A 168 20.34 -32.08 15.09
N PRO A 169 21.58 -32.45 14.71
CA PRO A 169 22.46 -31.57 13.95
C PRO A 169 21.91 -31.16 12.59
N ALA A 170 21.03 -31.96 11.99
CA ALA A 170 20.45 -31.65 10.69
C ALA A 170 19.40 -30.55 10.76
N LEU A 171 18.91 -30.19 11.95
CA LEU A 171 17.87 -29.18 12.17
C LEU A 171 18.39 -27.84 12.67
N ARG A 172 19.60 -27.78 13.22
CA ARG A 172 20.23 -26.55 13.74
C ARG A 172 20.14 -25.39 12.74
N GLY A 173 19.70 -24.22 13.22
CA GLY A 173 19.54 -23.01 12.43
C GLY A 173 18.43 -23.06 11.37
N LYS A 174 17.71 -24.18 11.21
CA LYS A 174 16.61 -24.27 10.23
C LYS A 174 15.32 -23.65 10.76
N PRO A 175 14.54 -22.97 9.91
CA PRO A 175 13.18 -22.56 10.25
C PRO A 175 12.31 -23.78 10.60
N LYS A 176 11.52 -23.65 11.67
CA LYS A 176 10.55 -24.66 12.10
C LYS A 176 9.37 -24.68 11.14
N GLY A 177 8.92 -25.87 10.77
CA GLY A 177 7.66 -26.05 10.05
C GLY A 177 6.45 -25.98 10.97
N ILE A 178 5.26 -25.83 10.37
CA ILE A 178 3.96 -25.75 11.08
C ILE A 178 3.78 -26.93 12.05
N LYS A 179 4.19 -28.15 11.66
CA LYS A 179 4.06 -29.33 12.53
C LYS A 179 4.83 -29.16 13.84
N GLN A 180 6.08 -28.70 13.78
CA GLN A 180 6.91 -28.50 14.96
C GLN A 180 6.31 -27.41 15.86
N VAL A 181 5.90 -26.29 15.26
CA VAL A 181 5.31 -25.17 15.99
C VAL A 181 4.03 -25.58 16.71
N LEU A 182 3.16 -26.37 16.07
CA LEU A 182 1.94 -26.89 16.68
C LEU A 182 2.21 -27.96 17.75
N LEU A 183 3.24 -28.81 17.59
CA LEU A 183 3.65 -29.78 18.61
C LEU A 183 4.07 -29.07 19.90
N GLU A 184 4.91 -28.04 19.79
CA GLU A 184 5.37 -27.22 20.92
C GLU A 184 4.21 -26.51 21.64
N ARG A 185 3.18 -26.10 20.88
CA ARG A 185 1.93 -25.51 21.40
C ARG A 185 0.94 -26.55 21.97
N GLY A 186 1.17 -27.85 21.77
CA GLY A 186 0.24 -28.91 22.19
C GLY A 186 -1.03 -29.00 21.32
N LEU A 187 -0.99 -28.47 20.09
CA LEU A 187 -2.12 -28.38 19.17
C LEU A 187 -2.06 -29.39 18.02
N TRP A 188 -0.92 -30.06 17.85
CA TRP A 188 -0.75 -31.05 16.79
C TRP A 188 -1.54 -32.33 17.09
N ARG A 189 -2.25 -32.86 16.08
CA ARG A 189 -2.97 -34.14 16.15
C ARG A 189 -2.43 -35.09 15.09
N ASN A 190 -2.29 -36.37 15.43
CA ASN A 190 -1.84 -37.38 14.47
C ASN A 190 -2.80 -37.45 13.26
N GLY A 191 -2.23 -37.49 12.06
CA GLY A 191 -2.98 -37.47 10.81
C GLY A 191 -3.47 -36.09 10.35
N MET A 192 -3.15 -35.01 11.09
CA MET A 192 -3.49 -33.64 10.67
C MET A 192 -2.81 -33.30 9.33
N ARG A 193 -3.61 -32.86 8.36
CA ARG A 193 -3.14 -32.43 7.04
C ARG A 193 -2.69 -30.97 7.08
N LEU A 194 -1.74 -30.59 6.22
CA LEU A 194 -1.31 -29.19 6.07
C LEU A 194 -2.49 -28.28 5.70
N ASP A 195 -3.22 -28.67 4.65
CA ASP A 195 -4.38 -27.98 4.11
C ASP A 195 -5.55 -28.96 3.95
N CYS A 196 -6.79 -28.47 4.11
CA CYS A 196 -7.98 -29.22 3.74
C CYS A 196 -8.11 -29.37 2.22
N LYS A 197 -8.85 -30.40 1.80
CA LYS A 197 -9.33 -30.59 0.44
C LYS A 197 -10.87 -30.70 0.49
N PRO A 198 -11.64 -29.71 0.00
CA PRO A 198 -11.20 -28.42 -0.58
C PRO A 198 -10.51 -27.49 0.43
N LYS A 199 -9.79 -26.46 -0.05
CA LYS A 199 -9.09 -25.48 0.82
C LYS A 199 -10.08 -24.83 1.78
N CYS A 200 -9.69 -24.63 3.06
CA CYS A 200 -10.56 -23.96 4.04
C CYS A 200 -10.89 -22.55 3.53
N GLN A 201 -12.19 -22.21 3.46
CA GLN A 201 -12.63 -20.87 3.07
C GLN A 201 -12.18 -19.87 4.13
N THR A 202 -11.72 -18.70 3.69
CA THR A 202 -11.36 -17.61 4.58
C THR A 202 -12.62 -17.04 5.22
N GLN A 203 -12.86 -17.49 6.46
CA GLN A 203 -13.71 -16.92 7.52
C GLN A 203 -15.24 -17.11 7.43
N ALA A 204 -15.76 -17.89 8.39
CA ALA A 204 -17.00 -17.71 9.19
C ALA A 204 -17.54 -19.07 9.70
N SER A 205 -17.24 -20.18 9.01
CA SER A 205 -17.89 -21.49 9.28
C SER A 205 -16.95 -22.69 9.33
N ALA A 206 -15.64 -22.51 9.11
CA ALA A 206 -14.69 -23.60 9.25
C ALA A 206 -14.36 -23.81 10.74
N SER A 207 -14.54 -25.04 11.24
CA SER A 207 -13.95 -25.49 12.49
C SER A 207 -12.51 -24.98 12.57
N VAL A 208 -12.18 -24.29 13.67
CA VAL A 208 -10.86 -23.67 13.95
C VAL A 208 -9.71 -24.68 13.76
N ASP A 209 -10.03 -25.98 13.82
CA ASP A 209 -9.09 -27.09 13.75
C ASP A 209 -9.18 -27.90 12.45
N CYS A 210 -9.63 -27.33 11.32
CA CYS A 210 -9.79 -28.07 10.05
C CYS A 210 -8.46 -28.71 9.55
N CYS A 211 -7.38 -27.95 9.59
CA CYS A 211 -6.04 -28.36 9.14
C CYS A 211 -4.95 -27.59 9.90
N ALA A 212 -3.68 -28.01 9.74
CA ALA A 212 -2.56 -27.42 10.45
C ALA A 212 -2.39 -25.92 10.16
N ARG A 213 -2.58 -25.50 8.89
CA ARG A 213 -2.50 -24.10 8.49
C ARG A 213 -3.58 -23.24 9.15
N GLN A 214 -4.81 -23.75 9.24
CA GLN A 214 -5.89 -23.00 9.88
C GLN A 214 -5.74 -22.95 11.41
N CYS A 215 -5.31 -24.07 12.02
CA CYS A 215 -5.07 -24.15 13.46
C CYS A 215 -3.96 -23.20 13.91
N LEU A 216 -2.87 -23.06 13.12
CA LEU A 216 -1.83 -22.09 13.43
C LEU A 216 -2.27 -20.65 13.13
N ARG A 217 -3.01 -20.42 12.03
CA ARG A 217 -3.53 -19.08 11.67
C ARG A 217 -4.51 -18.53 12.70
N SER A 218 -5.24 -19.40 13.40
CA SER A 218 -6.17 -18.97 14.45
C SER A 218 -5.49 -18.61 15.77
N GLN A 219 -4.19 -18.86 15.90
CA GLN A 219 -3.43 -18.46 17.07
C GLN A 219 -3.28 -16.93 17.12
N GLN A 220 -3.38 -16.39 18.33
CA GLN A 220 -3.46 -14.95 18.58
C GLN A 220 -2.26 -14.18 18.00
N ASP A 221 -1.03 -14.63 18.26
CA ASP A 221 0.19 -13.99 17.73
C ASP A 221 0.27 -13.95 16.20
N PHE A 222 -0.32 -14.95 15.52
CA PHE A 222 -0.43 -14.97 14.06
C PHE A 222 -1.54 -14.06 13.54
N GLN A 223 -2.65 -13.89 14.28
CA GLN A 223 -3.75 -12.99 13.91
C GLN A 223 -3.41 -11.52 14.17
N GLU A 224 -2.61 -11.24 15.19
CA GLU A 224 -2.24 -9.90 15.61
C GLU A 224 -1.11 -9.29 14.79
N GLN A 225 -0.50 -10.05 13.87
CA GLN A 225 0.51 -9.52 12.95
C GLN A 225 -0.07 -8.31 12.19
N ARG A 226 0.70 -7.21 12.17
CA ARG A 226 0.34 -5.99 11.46
C ARG A 226 1.14 -5.90 10.17
N GLY A 227 0.63 -5.16 9.19
CA GLY A 227 1.40 -4.87 7.98
C GLY A 227 2.70 -4.14 8.32
N TYR A 228 3.76 -4.39 7.57
CA TYR A 228 5.09 -3.84 7.84
C TYR A 228 5.05 -2.31 7.94
N LEU A 229 4.31 -1.68 7.02
CA LEU A 229 4.10 -0.25 6.98
C LEU A 229 3.45 0.29 8.27
N GLN A 230 2.49 -0.45 8.84
CA GLN A 230 1.86 -0.09 10.10
C GLN A 230 2.84 -0.20 11.26
N GLU A 231 3.57 -1.31 11.36
CA GLU A 231 4.56 -1.54 12.42
C GLU A 231 5.59 -0.40 12.48
N VAL A 232 6.17 -0.04 11.33
CA VAL A 232 7.26 0.95 11.28
C VAL A 232 6.78 2.38 11.53
N ILE A 233 5.57 2.74 11.09
CA ILE A 233 5.00 4.08 11.32
C ILE A 233 4.61 4.23 12.80
N GLU A 234 3.98 3.21 13.38
CA GLU A 234 3.59 3.22 14.80
C GLU A 234 4.81 3.22 15.72
N ALA A 235 5.89 2.50 15.36
CA ALA A 235 7.15 2.53 16.09
C ALA A 235 7.82 3.92 16.08
N LYS A 236 7.53 4.77 15.08
CA LYS A 236 7.96 6.18 15.03
C LYS A 236 6.99 7.13 15.76
N GLY A 237 5.97 6.60 16.44
CA GLY A 237 5.01 7.40 17.21
C GLY A 237 3.93 8.08 16.36
N HIS A 238 3.72 7.62 15.13
CA HIS A 238 2.67 8.10 14.23
C HIS A 238 1.51 7.08 14.12
N GLN A 239 0.41 7.45 13.47
CA GLN A 239 -0.76 6.57 13.30
C GLN A 239 -0.95 6.21 11.82
N VAL A 240 -1.61 5.07 11.57
CA VAL A 240 -1.98 4.61 10.23
C VAL A 240 -3.48 4.32 10.17
N ILE A 241 -4.12 4.76 9.09
CA ILE A 241 -5.49 4.42 8.74
C ILE A 241 -5.52 3.95 7.29
N PHE A 242 -6.27 2.89 7.01
CA PHE A 242 -6.49 2.43 5.64
C PHE A 242 -7.85 2.92 5.14
N TYR A 243 -7.88 3.48 3.93
CA TYR A 243 -9.14 3.83 3.27
C TYR A 243 -10.00 2.60 3.04
N PRO A 244 -11.34 2.71 3.02
CA PRO A 244 -12.20 1.61 2.61
C PRO A 244 -11.86 1.09 1.21
N LYS A 245 -11.87 -0.23 1.02
CA LYS A 245 -11.61 -0.87 -0.28
C LYS A 245 -12.64 -0.41 -1.31
N PHE A 246 -12.17 -0.01 -2.49
CA PHE A 246 -12.97 0.44 -3.63
C PHE A 246 -13.68 1.80 -3.48
N TYR A 247 -13.27 2.65 -2.54
CA TYR A 247 -13.79 4.01 -2.36
C TYR A 247 -12.72 5.07 -2.69
N CYS A 248 -12.26 5.12 -3.93
CA CYS A 248 -11.14 5.98 -4.33
C CYS A 248 -11.49 7.48 -4.29
N GLU A 249 -12.77 7.82 -4.37
CA GLU A 249 -13.32 9.18 -4.25
C GLU A 249 -13.15 9.78 -2.85
N LEU A 250 -12.81 8.96 -1.84
CA LEU A 250 -12.48 9.42 -0.49
C LEU A 250 -11.00 9.78 -0.33
N ASN A 251 -10.14 9.40 -1.29
CA ASN A 251 -8.71 9.71 -1.27
C ASN A 251 -8.41 10.91 -2.19
N PHE A 252 -8.22 12.10 -1.60
CA PHE A 252 -8.14 13.35 -2.37
C PHE A 252 -6.93 13.44 -3.33
N ILE A 253 -5.88 12.65 -3.11
CA ILE A 253 -4.73 12.57 -4.02
C ILE A 253 -5.12 12.00 -5.40
N LYS A 254 -6.21 11.24 -5.50
CA LYS A 254 -6.72 10.74 -6.79
C LYS A 254 -7.14 11.90 -7.70
N PHE A 255 -7.66 13.00 -7.14
CA PHE A 255 -7.97 14.21 -7.90
C PHE A 255 -6.70 14.98 -8.30
N PHE A 256 -5.70 15.05 -7.41
CA PHE A 256 -4.38 15.60 -7.71
C PHE A 256 -3.74 14.89 -8.91
N TRP A 257 -3.76 13.55 -8.93
CA TRP A 257 -3.31 12.78 -10.08
C TRP A 257 -4.09 13.04 -11.36
N GLY A 258 -5.41 13.24 -11.27
CA GLY A 258 -6.24 13.62 -12.41
C GLY A 258 -5.76 14.91 -13.07
N VAL A 259 -5.45 15.94 -12.28
CA VAL A 259 -4.93 17.22 -12.79
C VAL A 259 -3.51 17.08 -13.33
N ALA A 260 -2.62 16.43 -12.58
CA ALA A 260 -1.23 16.23 -13.02
C ALA A 260 -1.16 15.45 -14.34
N LYS A 261 -1.96 14.39 -14.48
CA LYS A 261 -2.03 13.61 -15.72
C LYS A 261 -2.63 14.38 -16.88
N ARG A 262 -3.60 15.26 -16.63
CA ARG A 262 -4.11 16.16 -17.68
C ARG A 262 -2.99 17.07 -18.19
N TYR A 263 -2.26 17.72 -17.29
CA TYR A 263 -1.12 18.57 -17.67
C TYR A 263 -0.06 17.78 -18.45
N ALA A 264 0.32 16.59 -17.97
CA ALA A 264 1.29 15.75 -18.64
C ALA A 264 0.84 15.33 -20.04
N ARG A 265 -0.45 15.03 -20.21
CA ARG A 265 -1.05 14.70 -21.52
C ARG A 265 -1.03 15.88 -22.49
N ASP A 266 -1.33 17.07 -21.98
CA ASP A 266 -1.34 18.30 -22.78
C ASP A 266 0.05 18.74 -23.23
N ASN A 267 1.08 18.35 -22.47
CA ASN A 267 2.50 18.67 -22.70
C ASN A 267 3.33 17.41 -23.01
N CYS A 268 2.73 16.44 -23.69
CA CYS A 268 3.34 15.14 -23.96
C CYS A 268 4.31 15.21 -25.16
N GLU A 269 5.59 14.94 -24.92
CA GLU A 269 6.64 14.89 -25.97
C GLU A 269 6.90 13.48 -26.53
N TYR A 270 6.08 12.48 -26.17
CA TYR A 270 6.22 11.10 -26.67
C TYR A 270 7.58 10.45 -26.41
N SER A 271 8.24 10.86 -25.32
CA SER A 271 9.56 10.40 -24.90
C SER A 271 9.68 10.31 -23.38
N LEU A 272 10.59 9.46 -22.90
CA LEU A 272 10.89 9.36 -21.47
C LEU A 272 11.58 10.63 -20.94
N GLN A 273 12.43 11.25 -21.76
CA GLN A 273 13.09 12.51 -21.41
C GLN A 273 12.07 13.65 -21.25
N GLY A 274 11.04 13.67 -22.10
CA GLY A 274 9.89 14.57 -21.95
C GLY A 274 9.18 14.34 -20.63
N LEU A 275 8.89 13.09 -20.26
CA LEU A 275 8.28 12.78 -18.94
C LEU A 275 9.13 13.29 -17.76
N ARG A 276 10.46 13.10 -17.79
CA ARG A 276 11.36 13.57 -16.74
C ARG A 276 11.25 15.08 -16.50
N LYS A 277 10.98 15.84 -17.56
CA LYS A 277 10.76 17.29 -17.48
C LYS A 277 9.32 17.61 -17.09
N THR A 278 8.35 17.04 -17.80
CA THR A 278 6.94 17.42 -17.69
C THR A 278 6.32 17.03 -16.35
N ILE A 279 6.67 15.89 -15.77
CA ILE A 279 6.03 15.42 -14.53
C ILE A 279 6.31 16.38 -13.36
N PRO A 280 7.57 16.74 -13.02
CA PRO A 280 7.82 17.73 -11.96
C PRO A 280 7.02 19.03 -12.13
N TYR A 281 7.02 19.61 -13.33
CA TYR A 281 6.22 20.81 -13.63
C TYR A 281 4.72 20.57 -13.42
N ALA A 282 4.20 19.41 -13.82
CA ALA A 282 2.79 19.06 -13.64
C ALA A 282 2.38 19.00 -12.15
N LEU A 283 3.27 18.51 -11.28
CA LEU A 283 3.01 18.41 -9.84
C LEU A 283 3.10 19.78 -9.16
N GLU A 284 4.07 20.61 -9.55
CA GLU A 284 4.27 21.96 -9.00
C GLU A 284 3.22 22.97 -9.47
N ALA A 285 2.69 22.79 -10.69
CA ALA A 285 1.67 23.69 -11.25
C ALA A 285 0.31 23.59 -10.55
N ILE A 286 0.10 22.63 -9.64
CA ILE A 286 -1.18 22.44 -8.93
C ILE A 286 -1.17 23.31 -7.67
N PRO A 287 -2.02 24.36 -7.58
CA PRO A 287 -2.02 25.25 -6.42
C PRO A 287 -2.49 24.54 -5.14
N GLU A 288 -1.94 24.92 -3.99
CA GLU A 288 -2.36 24.41 -2.67
C GLU A 288 -3.87 24.60 -2.42
N ILE A 289 -4.44 25.73 -2.85
CA ILE A 289 -5.89 25.97 -2.75
C ILE A 289 -6.72 24.95 -3.52
N THR A 290 -6.19 24.41 -4.62
CA THR A 290 -6.84 23.35 -5.40
C THR A 290 -6.79 22.02 -4.65
N ILE A 291 -5.67 21.72 -3.99
CA ILE A 291 -5.50 20.54 -3.13
C ILE A 291 -6.48 20.60 -1.95
N TRP A 292 -6.60 21.76 -1.31
CA TRP A 292 -7.58 21.99 -0.24
C TRP A 292 -9.02 21.74 -0.72
N ARG A 293 -9.38 22.22 -1.92
CA ARG A 293 -10.70 21.96 -2.52
C ARG A 293 -10.96 20.48 -2.77
N PHE A 294 -9.94 19.70 -3.15
CA PHE A 294 -10.06 18.24 -3.28
C PHE A 294 -10.32 17.57 -1.94
N TYR A 295 -9.59 17.97 -0.90
CA TYR A 295 -9.83 17.47 0.45
C TYR A 295 -11.27 17.80 0.93
N GLN A 296 -11.72 19.04 0.76
CA GLN A 296 -13.09 19.43 1.09
C GLN A 296 -14.15 18.65 0.30
N LYS A 297 -13.87 18.30 -0.96
CA LYS A 297 -14.74 17.44 -1.75
C LYS A 297 -14.87 16.05 -1.11
N CYS A 298 -13.76 15.42 -0.73
CA CYS A 298 -13.78 14.13 -0.02
C CYS A 298 -14.57 14.22 1.30
N GLN A 299 -14.41 15.30 2.07
CA GLN A 299 -15.18 15.53 3.30
C GLN A 299 -16.69 15.57 3.03
N ARG A 300 -17.13 16.30 2.00
CA ARG A 300 -18.55 16.32 1.60
C ARG A 300 -19.04 14.96 1.11
N THR A 301 -18.21 14.21 0.38
CA THR A 301 -18.56 12.85 -0.04
C THR A 301 -18.71 11.90 1.14
N MET A 302 -17.81 11.96 2.14
CA MET A 302 -17.96 11.19 3.37
C MET A 302 -19.23 11.56 4.14
N GLN A 303 -19.57 12.85 4.19
CA GLN A 303 -20.80 13.29 4.83
C GLN A 303 -22.04 12.73 4.11
N ALA A 304 -22.09 12.83 2.78
CA ALA A 304 -23.18 12.25 1.99
C ALA A 304 -23.36 10.75 2.26
N TYR A 305 -22.26 9.99 2.40
CA TYR A 305 -22.36 8.56 2.76
C TYR A 305 -22.90 8.33 4.16
N ARG A 306 -22.52 9.15 5.14
CA ARG A 306 -23.08 9.09 6.51
C ARG A 306 -24.58 9.41 6.51
N ASP A 307 -25.01 10.31 5.62
CA ASP A 307 -26.41 10.69 5.45
C ASP A 307 -27.21 9.64 4.65
N GLY A 308 -26.58 8.50 4.28
CA GLY A 308 -27.23 7.39 3.60
C GLY A 308 -27.24 7.50 2.07
N CYS A 309 -26.64 8.54 1.49
CA CYS A 309 -26.46 8.58 0.03
C CYS A 309 -25.53 7.46 -0.39
N GLN A 310 -25.94 6.66 -1.39
CA GLN A 310 -25.09 5.61 -1.93
C GLN A 310 -24.44 6.06 -3.24
N TYR A 311 -23.18 5.69 -3.44
CA TYR A 311 -22.48 5.94 -4.69
C TYR A 311 -23.08 5.11 -5.83
N GLY A 312 -23.27 5.75 -6.99
CA GLY A 312 -23.90 5.14 -8.15
C GLY A 312 -25.42 5.12 -8.06
N THR A 313 -26.09 5.52 -9.15
CA THR A 313 -27.54 5.30 -9.32
C THR A 313 -27.84 3.80 -9.32
N THR A 314 -29.11 3.40 -9.11
CA THR A 314 -29.54 2.00 -9.26
C THR A 314 -29.09 1.45 -10.63
N GLU A 315 -29.23 2.25 -11.69
CA GLU A 315 -28.75 1.92 -13.03
C GLU A 315 -27.22 1.73 -13.11
N PHE A 316 -26.44 2.55 -12.39
CA PHE A 316 -24.97 2.38 -12.33
C PHE A 316 -24.58 1.07 -11.63
N LYS A 317 -25.34 0.67 -10.60
CA LYS A 317 -25.14 -0.59 -9.87
C LYS A 317 -25.62 -1.80 -10.66
N ASP A 318 -26.68 -1.67 -11.46
CA ASP A 318 -27.19 -2.75 -12.30
C ASP A 318 -26.34 -2.95 -13.56
N ARG A 319 -25.79 -1.87 -14.11
CA ARG A 319 -24.95 -1.87 -15.32
C ARG A 319 -23.47 -2.10 -15.06
N VAL A 320 -23.08 -2.65 -13.89
CA VAL A 320 -21.68 -2.78 -13.42
C VAL A 320 -20.70 -2.88 -14.58
N TYR A 321 -19.88 -1.83 -14.76
CA TYR A 321 -18.72 -1.90 -15.62
C TYR A 321 -17.77 -2.97 -15.06
N LYS A 322 -17.95 -4.24 -15.46
CA LYS A 322 -17.07 -5.36 -15.08
C LYS A 322 -15.64 -5.20 -15.63
N SER A 323 -15.39 -4.13 -16.40
CA SER A 323 -14.14 -3.85 -17.09
C SER A 323 -14.03 -2.36 -17.43
N HIS A 324 -12.88 -1.75 -17.12
CA HIS A 324 -12.51 -0.39 -17.56
C HIS A 324 -12.39 -0.22 -19.09
N ARG A 325 -12.45 -1.31 -19.88
CA ARG A 325 -12.20 -1.31 -21.33
C ARG A 325 -13.42 -1.65 -22.18
N ARG A 326 -14.59 -1.94 -21.60
CA ARG A 326 -15.82 -2.20 -22.36
C ARG A 326 -16.77 -1.02 -22.23
N THR A 327 -16.96 -0.30 -23.32
CA THR A 327 -18.13 0.54 -23.54
C THR A 327 -19.30 -0.37 -23.90
N HIS A 328 -20.36 -0.36 -23.09
CA HIS A 328 -21.63 -0.95 -23.48
C HIS A 328 -22.34 0.03 -24.42
N VAL A 329 -22.62 -0.41 -25.64
CA VAL A 329 -23.58 0.27 -26.52
C VAL A 329 -24.95 -0.18 -26.03
N LEU A 330 -25.81 0.78 -25.71
CA LEU A 330 -27.21 0.48 -25.48
C LEU A 330 -27.78 0.05 -26.83
N ASN A 331 -28.30 -1.17 -26.92
CA ASN A 331 -29.19 -1.49 -28.02
C ASN A 331 -30.45 -0.64 -27.79
N GLU A 332 -30.78 0.17 -28.79
CA GLU A 332 -32.08 0.81 -28.87
C GLU A 332 -33.09 -0.31 -29.11
N ASP A 333 -33.95 -0.56 -28.12
CA ASP A 333 -35.18 -1.34 -28.30
C ASP A 333 -36.27 -0.46 -28.93
#